data_AF-A0A062VVK9-F1
#
_entry.id   AF-A0A062VVK9-F1
#
_cell.length_a   1.000
_cell.length_b   1.000
_cell.length_c   1.000
_cell.angle_alpha   90.00
_cell.angle_beta   90.00
_cell.angle_gamma   90.00
#
_symmetry.space_group_name_H-M   'P 1'
#
loop_
_entity.id
_entity.type
_entity.pdbx_description
1 polymer ?
#
loop_
_entity_poly.entity_id
_entity_poly.type
_entity_poly.pdbx_seq_one_letter_code
_entity_poly.pdbx_strand_id
1 'polypeptide(L)'
;MNLPSGDLPIDTAPLTSWHFTGTLRTYQAEVLAQLPTSGGEPLHVVAPPGSGKTLLGLLLAAREGHRTLVLVPTTTIRHQWLRAAREIAPDPSSVSADPARLADVTVLTYQLLSVTGDGSPFEDLARASWVDELIASGRSEVNAETWLAELAVDNAARFRKGIRRA
;
A
#
# COMPACT_ATOMS: atom_id res chain seq x y z
N MET A 1 30.79 -23.80 6.26
CA MET A 1 29.44 -24.11 5.74
C MET A 1 28.74 -22.78 5.53
N ASN A 2 28.76 -22.28 4.30
CA ASN A 2 28.29 -20.93 3.98
C ASN A 2 26.79 -21.00 3.66
N LEU A 3 25.96 -20.24 4.38
CA LEU A 3 24.55 -20.06 4.03
C LEU A 3 24.47 -19.23 2.74
N PRO A 4 23.60 -19.57 1.77
CA PRO A 4 23.39 -18.71 0.62
C PRO A 4 22.82 -17.38 1.10
N SER A 5 23.54 -16.29 0.85
CA SER A 5 23.03 -14.93 0.97
C SER A 5 21.95 -14.78 -0.09
N GLY A 6 20.70 -14.92 0.32
CA GLY A 6 19.53 -14.75 -0.52
C GLY A 6 19.24 -13.28 -0.74
N ASP A 7 20.06 -12.60 -1.53
CA ASP A 7 19.59 -11.42 -2.25
C ASP A 7 18.69 -11.92 -3.38
N LEU A 8 17.44 -12.25 -3.03
CA LEU A 8 16.38 -12.23 -4.03
C LEU A 8 16.34 -10.78 -4.55
N PRO A 9 16.44 -10.54 -5.86
CA PRO A 9 16.26 -9.20 -6.38
C PRO A 9 14.88 -8.72 -5.94
N ILE A 10 14.86 -7.81 -4.97
CA ILE A 10 13.65 -7.08 -4.64
C ILE A 10 13.42 -6.26 -5.89
N ASP A 11 12.46 -6.66 -6.72
CA ASP A 11 12.10 -5.87 -7.88
C ASP A 11 11.78 -4.46 -7.37
N THR A 12 12.66 -3.51 -7.67
CA THR A 12 12.59 -2.14 -7.14
C THR A 12 11.38 -1.40 -7.72
N ALA A 13 10.74 -1.96 -8.75
CA ALA A 13 9.52 -1.43 -9.34
C ALA A 13 8.63 -2.57 -9.89
N PRO A 14 7.96 -3.36 -9.01
CA PRO A 14 7.25 -4.58 -9.42
C PRO A 14 6.06 -4.34 -10.36
N LEU A 15 5.60 -3.10 -10.45
CA LEU A 15 4.48 -2.73 -11.31
C LEU A 15 4.90 -2.28 -12.72
N THR A 16 6.20 -2.13 -13.00
CA THR A 16 6.68 -1.65 -14.32
C THR A 16 6.36 -2.62 -15.47
N SER A 17 6.16 -3.90 -15.18
CA SER A 17 5.79 -4.93 -16.18
C SER A 17 4.28 -5.04 -16.43
N TRP A 18 3.46 -4.31 -15.67
CA TRP A 18 2.00 -4.32 -15.79
C TRP A 18 1.56 -3.43 -16.96
N HIS A 19 0.73 -3.98 -17.84
CA HIS A 19 0.34 -3.27 -19.06
C HIS A 19 -1.07 -3.64 -19.53
N PHE A 20 -1.80 -2.65 -20.03
CA PHE A 20 -3.08 -2.85 -20.68
C PHE A 20 -2.90 -2.97 -22.19
N THR A 21 -3.42 -4.04 -22.79
CA THR A 21 -3.27 -4.33 -24.22
C THR A 21 -4.43 -3.82 -25.09
N GLY A 22 -5.48 -3.26 -24.47
CA GLY A 22 -6.62 -2.69 -25.19
C GLY A 22 -6.44 -1.21 -25.55
N THR A 23 -7.46 -0.64 -26.19
CA THR A 23 -7.48 0.78 -26.53
C THR A 23 -8.01 1.62 -25.37
N LEU A 24 -7.20 2.59 -24.92
CA LEU A 24 -7.63 3.57 -23.91
C LEU A 24 -8.65 4.54 -24.49
N ARG A 25 -9.58 4.99 -23.65
CA ARG A 25 -10.43 6.14 -23.97
C ARG A 25 -9.58 7.40 -24.01
N THR A 26 -9.95 8.38 -24.85
CA THR A 26 -9.22 9.64 -25.02
C THR A 26 -8.84 10.29 -23.70
N TYR A 27 -9.81 10.42 -22.78
CA TYR A 27 -9.56 11.04 -21.47
C TYR A 27 -8.55 10.25 -20.61
N GLN A 28 -8.50 8.92 -20.70
CA GLN A 28 -7.56 8.10 -19.93
C GLN A 28 -6.13 8.32 -20.45
N ALA A 29 -5.96 8.33 -21.77
CA ALA A 29 -4.67 8.61 -22.41
C ALA A 29 -4.18 10.03 -22.09
N GLU A 30 -5.08 11.02 -22.15
CA GLU A 30 -4.76 12.41 -21.80
C GLU A 30 -4.33 12.55 -20.33
N VAL A 31 -5.06 11.93 -19.39
CA VAL A 31 -4.71 11.97 -17.96
C VAL A 31 -3.35 11.31 -17.72
N LEU A 32 -3.08 10.15 -18.33
CA LEU A 32 -1.80 9.45 -18.17
C LEU A 32 -0.61 10.22 -18.78
N ALA A 33 -0.84 11.01 -19.83
CA ALA A 33 0.20 11.81 -20.47
C ALA A 33 0.48 13.13 -19.75
N GLN A 34 -0.54 13.75 -19.16
CA GLN A 34 -0.46 15.10 -18.59
C GLN A 34 -0.12 15.12 -17.10
N LEU A 35 -0.49 14.07 -16.35
CA LEU A 35 -0.17 14.03 -14.93
C LEU A 35 1.32 13.72 -14.72
N PRO A 36 2.06 14.52 -13.94
CA PRO A 36 3.42 14.16 -13.56
C PRO A 36 3.44 12.84 -12.79
N THR A 37 4.56 12.14 -12.80
CA THR A 37 4.80 11.05 -11.84
C THR A 37 4.80 11.67 -10.45
N SER A 38 4.08 11.05 -9.52
CA SER A 38 3.88 11.64 -8.19
C SER A 38 5.21 11.69 -7.45
N GLY A 39 5.71 12.89 -7.16
CA GLY A 39 6.85 13.09 -6.26
C GLY A 39 6.49 12.85 -4.79
N GLY A 40 5.52 11.96 -4.51
CA GLY A 40 4.95 11.71 -3.19
C GLY A 40 3.71 12.56 -2.83
N GLU A 41 3.26 13.49 -3.69
CA GLU A 41 2.07 14.29 -3.41
C GLU A 41 0.74 13.56 -3.72
N PRO A 42 -0.31 13.74 -2.90
CA PRO A 42 -1.62 13.14 -3.16
C PRO A 42 -2.25 13.62 -4.47
N LEU A 43 -2.76 12.68 -5.27
CA LEU A 43 -3.50 12.93 -6.49
C LEU A 43 -4.99 12.57 -6.32
N HIS A 44 -5.89 13.47 -6.68
CA HIS A 44 -7.33 13.22 -6.71
C HIS A 44 -7.88 13.30 -8.14
N VAL A 45 -8.49 12.20 -8.61
CA VAL A 45 -9.13 12.11 -9.93
C VAL A 45 -10.63 11.93 -9.77
N VAL A 46 -11.42 12.83 -10.37
CA VAL A 46 -12.89 12.74 -10.41
C VAL A 46 -13.34 12.36 -11.80
N ALA A 47 -14.07 11.25 -11.93
CA ALA A 47 -14.62 10.79 -13.20
C ALA A 47 -16.03 10.17 -13.00
N PRO A 48 -16.94 10.30 -13.98
CA PRO A 48 -18.29 9.73 -13.89
C PRO A 48 -18.30 8.21 -13.64
N PRO A 49 -19.38 7.64 -13.07
CA PRO A 49 -19.59 6.19 -13.05
C PRO A 49 -19.47 5.58 -14.46
N GLY A 50 -18.87 4.39 -14.58
CA GLY A 50 -18.67 3.74 -15.88
C GLY A 50 -17.59 4.37 -16.80
N SER A 51 -16.91 5.42 -16.35
CA SER A 51 -15.82 6.06 -17.12
C SER A 51 -14.61 5.15 -17.36
N GLY A 52 -14.33 4.21 -16.46
CA GLY A 52 -13.12 3.38 -16.50
C GLY A 52 -12.05 3.80 -15.48
N LYS A 53 -12.44 4.50 -14.40
CA LYS A 53 -11.53 4.95 -13.32
C LYS A 53 -10.71 3.84 -12.65
N THR A 54 -11.21 2.60 -12.62
CA THR A 54 -10.47 1.45 -12.08
C THR A 54 -9.21 1.16 -12.90
N LEU A 55 -9.38 1.01 -14.23
CA LEU A 55 -8.25 0.81 -15.14
C LEU A 55 -7.29 2.01 -15.09
N LEU A 56 -7.82 3.24 -15.08
CA LEU A 56 -7.00 4.44 -14.96
C LEU A 56 -6.15 4.44 -13.68
N GLY A 57 -6.72 4.11 -12.52
CA GLY A 57 -5.99 4.04 -11.26
C GLY A 57 -4.89 2.98 -11.27
N LEU A 58 -5.17 1.81 -11.86
CA LEU A 58 -4.17 0.75 -12.03
C LEU A 58 -3.04 1.15 -12.97
N LEU A 59 -3.34 1.88 -14.05
CA LEU A 59 -2.32 2.36 -14.99
C LEU A 59 -1.48 3.49 -14.41
N LEU A 60 -2.06 4.35 -13.56
CA LEU A 60 -1.29 5.32 -12.79
C LEU A 60 -0.33 4.59 -11.83
N ALA A 61 -0.81 3.58 -11.10
CA ALA A 61 0.04 2.75 -10.25
C ALA A 61 1.16 2.03 -11.03
N ALA A 62 0.84 1.47 -12.21
CA ALA A 62 1.80 0.85 -13.12
C ALA A 62 2.91 1.81 -13.56
N ARG A 63 2.52 3.06 -13.86
CA ARG A 63 3.44 4.12 -14.26
C ARG A 63 4.38 4.56 -13.14
N GLU A 64 3.91 4.59 -11.88
CA GLU A 64 4.78 4.85 -10.72
C GLU A 64 5.67 3.64 -10.38
N GLY A 65 5.25 2.42 -10.73
CA GLY A 65 6.04 1.19 -10.58
C GLY A 65 6.08 0.62 -9.17
N HIS A 66 5.55 1.31 -8.17
CA HIS A 66 5.57 0.87 -6.77
C HIS A 66 4.46 -0.12 -6.43
N ARG A 67 4.71 -0.99 -5.43
CA ARG A 67 3.67 -1.83 -4.83
C ARG A 67 2.48 -0.97 -4.40
N THR A 68 1.27 -1.42 -4.70
CA THR A 68 0.06 -0.62 -4.58
C THR A 68 -0.98 -1.29 -3.69
N LEU A 69 -1.47 -0.54 -2.71
CA LEU A 69 -2.64 -0.90 -1.91
C LEU A 69 -3.87 -0.16 -2.41
N VAL A 70 -4.91 -0.90 -2.77
CA VAL A 70 -6.21 -0.34 -3.16
C VAL A 70 -7.20 -0.56 -2.02
N LEU A 71 -7.79 0.54 -1.53
CA LEU A 71 -8.81 0.49 -0.48
C LEU A 71 -10.19 0.75 -1.05
N VAL A 72 -11.14 -0.11 -0.72
CA VAL A 72 -12.49 -0.08 -1.27
C VAL A 72 -13.55 -0.21 -0.19
N PRO A 73 -14.78 0.31 -0.41
CA PRO A 73 -15.79 0.31 0.63
C PRO A 73 -16.53 -1.02 0.78
N THR A 74 -16.56 -1.88 -0.25
CA THR A 74 -17.33 -3.11 -0.24
C THR A 74 -16.59 -4.27 -0.89
N THR A 75 -16.93 -5.49 -0.50
CA THR A 75 -16.42 -6.73 -1.11
C THR A 75 -16.75 -6.81 -2.60
N THR A 76 -17.92 -6.33 -3.04
CA THR A 76 -18.29 -6.30 -4.46
C THR A 76 -17.32 -5.42 -5.26
N ILE A 77 -17.00 -4.22 -4.76
CA ILE A 77 -16.03 -3.34 -5.42
C ILE A 77 -14.63 -3.96 -5.36
N ARG A 78 -14.26 -4.64 -4.27
CA ARG A 78 -13.00 -5.39 -4.16
C ARG A 78 -12.87 -6.42 -5.28
N HIS A 79 -13.89 -7.24 -5.53
CA HIS A 79 -13.87 -8.22 -6.60
C HIS A 79 -13.71 -7.58 -8.00
N GLN A 80 -14.32 -6.43 -8.24
CA GLN A 80 -14.16 -5.70 -9.51
C GLN A 80 -12.71 -5.24 -9.71
N TRP A 81 -12.08 -4.70 -8.66
CA TRP A 81 -10.68 -4.29 -8.70
C TRP A 81 -9.74 -5.47 -8.89
N LEU A 82 -9.93 -6.58 -8.18
CA LEU A 82 -9.12 -7.79 -8.35
C LEU A 82 -9.18 -8.32 -9.79
N ARG A 83 -10.38 -8.35 -10.37
CA ARG A 83 -10.55 -8.76 -11.77
C ARG A 83 -9.78 -7.83 -12.71
N ALA A 84 -9.99 -6.52 -12.59
CA ALA A 84 -9.33 -5.54 -13.45
C ALA A 84 -7.80 -5.56 -13.31
N ALA A 85 -7.29 -5.75 -12.09
CA ALA A 85 -5.85 -5.88 -11.84
C ALA A 85 -5.27 -7.13 -12.50
N ARG A 86 -5.94 -8.29 -12.36
CA ARG A 86 -5.50 -9.54 -12.99
C ARG A 86 -5.53 -9.50 -14.52
N GLU A 87 -6.38 -8.67 -15.11
CA GLU A 87 -6.46 -8.51 -16.57
C GLU A 87 -5.23 -7.78 -17.16
N ILE A 88 -4.47 -7.03 -16.35
CA ILE A 88 -3.29 -6.27 -16.78
C ILE A 88 -1.98 -6.70 -16.10
N ALA A 89 -2.07 -7.60 -15.12
CA ALA A 89 -0.93 -8.15 -14.42
C ALA A 89 -0.18 -9.15 -15.33
N PRO A 90 1.16 -9.23 -15.25
CA PRO A 90 1.92 -10.26 -15.95
C PRO A 90 1.58 -11.67 -15.45
N ASP A 91 1.27 -11.80 -14.16
CA ASP A 91 0.82 -13.02 -13.51
C ASP A 91 -0.37 -12.69 -12.56
N PRO A 92 -1.51 -13.39 -12.65
CA PRO A 92 -2.60 -13.25 -11.69
C PRO A 92 -2.22 -13.44 -10.20
N SER A 93 -1.12 -14.14 -9.92
CA SER A 93 -0.60 -14.35 -8.56
C SER A 93 -0.02 -13.08 -7.92
N SER A 94 0.36 -12.09 -8.74
CA SER A 94 0.79 -10.74 -8.31
C SER A 94 -0.36 -9.87 -7.76
N VAL A 95 -1.58 -10.41 -7.66
CA VAL A 95 -2.77 -9.71 -7.14
C VAL A 95 -3.33 -10.41 -5.91
N SER A 96 -3.37 -9.71 -4.78
CA SER A 96 -3.88 -10.23 -3.51
C SER A 96 -5.12 -9.52 -2.99
N ALA A 97 -5.92 -10.25 -2.21
CA ALA A 97 -7.01 -9.74 -1.38
C ALA A 97 -6.85 -10.14 0.10
N ASP A 98 -5.71 -10.76 0.41
CA ASP A 98 -5.38 -11.35 1.70
C ASP A 98 -4.38 -10.44 2.42
N PRO A 99 -4.75 -9.83 3.56
CA PRO A 99 -3.84 -8.93 4.27
C PRO A 99 -2.61 -9.64 4.83
N ALA A 100 -2.66 -10.97 5.01
CA ALA A 100 -1.52 -11.76 5.47
C ALA A 100 -0.56 -12.17 4.34
N ARG A 101 -0.94 -11.93 3.08
CA ARG A 101 -0.13 -12.26 1.90
C ARG A 101 -0.19 -11.12 0.90
N LEU A 102 0.63 -10.10 1.13
CA LEU A 102 0.73 -8.95 0.24
C LEU A 102 1.35 -9.36 -1.11
N ALA A 103 0.83 -8.77 -2.18
CA ALA A 103 1.36 -8.89 -3.53
C ALA A 103 1.60 -7.50 -4.13
N ASP A 104 2.08 -7.46 -5.37
CA ASP A 104 2.37 -6.23 -6.12
C ASP A 104 1.18 -5.26 -6.09
N VAL A 105 -0.03 -5.77 -6.33
CA VAL A 105 -1.28 -5.06 -6.04
C VAL A 105 -2.08 -5.83 -4.99
N THR A 106 -2.41 -5.17 -3.89
CA THR A 106 -3.28 -5.73 -2.84
C THR A 106 -4.56 -4.90 -2.74
N VAL A 107 -5.73 -5.54 -2.76
CA VAL A 107 -7.04 -4.85 -2.72
C VAL A 107 -7.78 -5.25 -1.44
N LEU A 108 -7.97 -4.31 -0.51
CA LEU A 108 -8.61 -4.54 0.80
C LEU A 108 -9.85 -3.66 0.98
N THR A 109 -10.76 -4.10 1.85
CA THR A 109 -11.89 -3.26 2.27
C THR A 109 -11.49 -2.35 3.42
N TYR A 110 -12.09 -1.16 3.54
CA TYR A 110 -11.86 -0.28 4.70
C TYR A 110 -12.17 -0.98 6.03
N GLN A 111 -13.20 -1.84 6.06
CA GLN A 111 -13.58 -2.59 7.27
C GLN A 111 -12.46 -3.51 7.78
N LEU A 112 -11.64 -4.05 6.88
CA LEU A 112 -10.51 -4.90 7.25
C LEU A 112 -9.39 -4.09 7.93
N LEU A 113 -9.27 -2.81 7.59
CA LEU A 113 -8.38 -1.87 8.27
C LEU A 113 -8.96 -1.34 9.59
N SER A 114 -10.29 -1.32 9.71
CA SER A 114 -11.00 -0.72 10.83
C SER A 114 -11.09 -1.62 12.08
N VAL A 115 -10.29 -2.69 12.16
CA VAL A 115 -10.18 -3.49 13.40
C VAL A 115 -9.38 -2.68 14.43
N THR A 116 -10.09 -1.78 15.12
CA THR A 116 -9.60 -0.98 16.24
C THR A 116 -9.70 -1.79 17.54
N GLY A 117 -9.05 -2.94 17.57
CA GLY A 117 -8.87 -3.77 18.77
C GLY A 117 -7.39 -4.03 19.04
N ASP A 118 -7.05 -4.42 20.27
CA ASP A 118 -5.71 -4.93 20.60
C ASP A 118 -5.37 -6.07 19.61
N GLY A 119 -4.23 -5.97 18.90
CA GLY A 119 -3.84 -6.91 17.85
C GLY A 119 -4.23 -6.52 16.42
N SER A 120 -4.34 -5.22 16.10
CA SER A 120 -4.52 -4.79 14.71
C SER A 120 -3.30 -5.21 13.87
N PRO A 121 -3.46 -5.66 12.60
CA PRO A 121 -2.34 -5.99 11.73
C PRO A 121 -1.37 -4.82 11.46
N PHE A 122 -1.76 -3.62 11.85
CA PHE A 122 -1.01 -2.37 11.64
C PHE A 122 -0.34 -1.87 12.91
N GLU A 123 -0.49 -2.54 14.04
CA GLU A 123 0.12 -2.10 15.30
C GLU A 123 1.65 -2.15 15.24
N ASP A 124 2.19 -3.23 14.65
CA ASP A 124 3.63 -3.35 14.41
C ASP A 124 4.13 -2.29 13.40
N LEU A 125 3.33 -1.97 12.38
CA LEU A 125 3.67 -0.95 11.39
C LEU A 125 3.63 0.47 11.98
N ALA A 126 2.59 0.79 12.75
CA ALA A 126 2.47 2.06 13.47
C ALA A 126 3.59 2.22 14.51
N ARG A 127 4.00 1.12 15.17
CA ARG A 127 5.18 1.11 16.05
C ARG A 127 6.44 1.44 15.25
N ALA A 128 6.67 0.80 14.11
CA ALA A 128 7.82 1.08 13.26
C ALA A 128 7.84 2.53 12.76
N SER A 129 6.73 3.06 12.25
CA SER A 129 6.62 4.48 11.86
C SER A 129 6.94 5.42 13.02
N TRP A 130 6.50 5.09 14.23
CA TRP A 130 6.79 5.91 15.41
C TRP A 130 8.26 5.84 15.83
N VAL A 131 8.92 4.68 15.65
CA VAL A 131 10.37 4.56 15.80
C VAL A 131 11.09 5.48 14.80
N ASP A 132 10.68 5.47 13.53
CA ASP A 132 11.27 6.32 12.49
C ASP A 132 11.12 7.81 12.83
N GLU A 133 9.96 8.24 13.33
CA GLU A 133 9.76 9.61 13.83
C GLU A 133 10.70 9.96 14.99
N LEU A 134 10.87 9.03 15.94
CA LEU A 134 11.77 9.22 17.08
C LEU A 134 13.23 9.31 16.64
N ILE A 135 13.64 8.51 15.65
CA ILE A 135 14.97 8.59 15.04
C ILE A 135 15.15 9.94 14.35
N ALA A 136 14.19 10.37 13.55
CA ALA A 136 14.20 11.67 12.89
C ALA A 136 14.26 12.84 13.90
N SER A 137 13.71 12.65 15.11
CA SER A 137 13.81 13.60 16.22
C SER A 137 15.15 13.59 16.98
N GLY A 138 16.10 12.75 16.56
CA GLY A 138 17.48 12.71 17.09
C GLY A 138 17.76 11.60 18.10
N ARG A 139 16.87 10.60 18.25
CA ARG A 139 17.14 9.40 19.07
C ARG A 139 17.85 8.33 18.25
N SER A 140 18.66 7.49 18.91
CA SER A 140 19.11 6.24 18.29
C SER A 140 17.96 5.23 18.26
N GLU A 141 17.97 4.34 17.26
CA GLU A 141 16.98 3.27 17.07
C GLU A 141 16.74 2.46 18.36
N VAL A 142 17.81 1.94 18.97
CA VAL A 142 17.76 1.17 20.24
C VAL A 142 17.06 1.95 21.37
N ASN A 143 17.26 3.27 21.45
CA ASN A 143 16.65 4.09 22.49
C ASN A 143 15.18 4.40 22.18
N ALA A 144 14.82 4.51 20.90
CA ALA A 144 13.43 4.68 20.47
C ALA A 144 12.62 3.41 20.77
N GLU A 145 13.17 2.24 20.42
CA GLU A 145 12.54 0.94 20.69
C GLU A 145 12.38 0.66 22.19
N THR A 146 13.45 0.87 22.97
CA THR A 146 13.42 0.66 24.43
C THR A 146 12.38 1.55 25.10
N TRP A 147 12.34 2.83 24.71
CA TRP A 147 11.37 3.78 25.24
C TRP A 147 9.92 3.41 24.89
N LEU A 148 9.66 2.92 23.67
CA LEU A 148 8.32 2.45 23.29
C LEU A 148 7.91 1.19 24.04
N ALA A 149 8.84 0.26 24.27
CA ALA A 149 8.60 -0.95 25.06
C ALA A 149 8.26 -0.62 26.53
N GLU A 150 9.02 0.29 27.15
CA GLU A 150 8.73 0.81 28.50
C GLU A 150 7.37 1.52 28.53
N LEU A 151 7.06 2.36 27.54
CA LEU A 151 5.79 3.07 27.46
C LEU A 151 4.58 2.13 27.33
N ALA A 152 4.73 1.01 26.62
CA ALA A 152 3.68 0.00 26.48
C ALA A 152 3.36 -0.67 27.83
N VAL A 153 4.38 -0.92 28.66
CA VAL A 153 4.26 -1.54 29.98
C VAL A 153 3.74 -0.54 31.01
N ASP A 154 4.34 0.64 31.09
CA ASP A 154 4.08 1.62 32.14
C ASP A 154 2.83 2.45 31.87
N ASN A 155 2.43 2.60 30.60
CA ASN A 155 1.27 3.43 30.22
C ASN A 155 0.60 2.98 28.92
N ALA A 156 -0.04 1.81 28.96
CA ALA A 156 -0.77 1.22 27.83
C ALA A 156 -1.83 2.15 27.20
N ALA A 157 -2.44 3.07 27.95
CA ALA A 157 -3.38 4.04 27.40
C ALA A 157 -2.70 5.10 26.52
N ARG A 158 -1.55 5.63 26.96
CA ARG A 158 -0.75 6.59 26.20
C ARG A 158 -0.07 5.94 25.00
N PHE A 159 0.42 4.71 25.16
CA PHE A 159 0.96 3.89 24.08
C PHE A 159 -0.09 3.70 22.97
N ARG A 160 -1.29 3.20 23.30
CA ARG A 160 -2.39 3.03 22.33
C ARG A 160 -2.81 4.34 21.66
N LYS A 161 -2.75 5.47 22.37
CA LYS A 161 -3.03 6.78 21.78
C LYS A 161 -1.94 7.19 20.78
N GLY A 162 -0.68 6.87 21.04
CA GLY A 162 0.44 7.12 20.13
C GLY A 162 0.38 6.24 18.88
N ILE A 163 0.10 4.95 19.03
CA ILE A 163 -0.11 4.00 17.93
C ILE A 163 -1.26 4.43 17.00
N ARG A 164 -2.31 5.09 17.52
CA ARG A 164 -3.40 5.62 16.69
C ARG A 164 -3.06 6.91 15.93
N ARG A 165 -1.93 7.55 16.25
CA ARG A 165 -1.50 8.83 15.67
C ARG A 165 -0.41 8.64 14.62
N ALA A 166 0.46 7.66 14.81
CA ALA A 166 1.47 7.22 13.85
C ALA A 166 0.82 6.51 12.65
#